data_AF-A0A4Q0PM80-F1
#
_entry.id   AF-A0A4Q0PM80-F1
#
_cell.length_a   1.000
_cell.length_b   1.000
_cell.length_c   1.000
_cell.angle_alpha   90.00
_cell.angle_beta   90.00
_cell.angle_gamma   90.00
#
_symmetry.space_group_name_H-M   'P 1'
#
loop_
_entity.id
_entity.type
_entity.pdbx_description
1 polymer ?
#
loop_
_entity_poly.entity_id
_entity_poly.type
_entity_poly.pdbx_seq_one_letter_code
_entity_poly.pdbx_strand_id
1 'polypeptide(L)'
;MITEEQYLEAKKTIDAYHQQLELQYANSRIELFKAKKGDYITYIGGSKSKNLIKGKKYRLTCAPWNIRVAVINESGRRQVFKNRLFTV
;
A
#
# COMPACT_ATOMS: atom_id res chain seq x y z
N MET A 1 23.75 0.71 30.42
CA MET A 1 24.14 1.85 29.55
C MET A 1 24.39 1.27 28.17
N ILE A 2 23.74 1.78 27.13
CA ILE A 2 24.00 1.34 25.75
C ILE A 2 25.28 2.04 25.29
N THR A 3 26.20 1.30 24.68
CA THR A 3 27.44 1.89 24.14
C THR A 3 27.16 2.65 22.84
N GLU A 4 28.00 3.63 22.51
CA GLU A 4 27.82 4.45 21.30
C GLU A 4 27.86 3.60 20.02
N GLU A 5 28.71 2.57 20.01
CA GLU A 5 28.80 1.60 18.91
C GLU A 5 27.49 0.81 18.72
N GLN A 6 26.89 0.32 19.82
CA GLN A 6 25.61 -0.38 19.80
C GLN A 6 24.47 0.53 19.29
N TYR A 7 24.50 1.82 19.64
CA TYR A 7 23.52 2.78 19.14
C TYR A 7 23.66 3.02 17.63
N LEU A 8 24.89 3.20 17.14
CA LEU A 8 25.17 3.41 15.71
C LEU A 8 24.79 2.19 14.86
N GLU A 9 25.05 0.99 15.37
CA GLU A 9 24.71 -0.26 14.68
C GLU A 9 23.18 -0.48 14.63
N ALA A 10 22.49 -0.22 15.74
CA ALA A 10 21.03 -0.24 15.78
C ALA A 10 20.42 0.78 14.80
N LYS A 11 20.99 1.99 14.73
CA LYS A 11 20.53 3.04 13.79
C LYS A 11 20.72 2.61 12.33
N LYS A 12 21.89 2.08 11.96
CA LYS A 12 22.12 1.54 10.60
C LYS A 12 21.11 0.45 10.24
N THR A 13 20.79 -0.42 11.20
CA THR A 13 19.82 -1.50 11.00
C THR A 13 18.41 -0.96 10.76
N ILE A 14 18.00 0.05 11.54
CA ILE A 14 16.72 0.73 11.35
C ILE A 14 16.65 1.44 9.99
N ASP A 15 17.71 2.16 9.62
CA ASP A 15 17.77 2.88 8.35
C ASP A 15 17.70 1.91 7.15
N ALA A 16 18.42 0.79 7.21
CA ALA A 16 18.36 -0.25 6.18
C ALA A 16 16.96 -0.88 6.08
N TYR A 17 16.32 -1.14 7.22
CA TYR A 17 14.94 -1.65 7.24
C TYR A 17 13.95 -0.66 6.61
N HIS A 18 14.09 0.64 6.90
CA HIS A 18 13.27 1.69 6.31
C HIS A 18 13.47 1.77 4.79
N GLN A 19 14.72 1.72 4.31
CA GLN A 19 15.02 1.69 2.87
C GLN A 19 14.40 0.48 2.18
N GLN A 20 14.48 -0.71 2.80
CA GLN A 20 13.88 -1.92 2.25
C GLN A 20 12.35 -1.82 2.16
N LEU A 21 11.70 -1.23 3.17
CA LEU A 21 10.27 -0.95 3.16
C LEU A 21 9.89 0.02 2.02
N GLU A 22 10.64 1.09 1.84
CA GLU A 22 10.38 2.05 0.75
C GLU A 22 10.49 1.39 -0.64
N LEU A 23 11.50 0.55 -0.85
CA LEU A 23 11.65 -0.23 -2.08
C LEU A 23 10.47 -1.18 -2.32
N GLN A 24 10.01 -1.88 -1.27
CA GLN A 24 8.83 -2.74 -1.37
C GLN A 24 7.57 -1.95 -1.75
N TYR A 25 7.36 -0.78 -1.15
CA TYR A 25 6.23 0.09 -1.50
C TYR A 25 6.34 0.69 -2.91
N ALA A 26 7.55 0.97 -3.39
CA ALA A 26 7.78 1.43 -4.75
C ALA A 26 7.43 0.34 -5.77
N ASN A 27 7.87 -0.90 -5.52
CA ASN A 27 7.60 -2.04 -6.39
C ASN A 27 6.10 -2.38 -6.45
N SER A 28 5.42 -2.45 -5.30
CA SER A 28 3.98 -2.74 -5.27
C SER A 28 3.15 -1.68 -5.99
N ARG A 29 3.59 -0.40 -5.95
CA ARG A 29 2.97 0.67 -6.74
C ARG A 29 3.11 0.45 -8.24
N ILE A 30 4.30 0.06 -8.70
CA ILE A 30 4.55 -0.22 -10.13
C ILE A 30 3.64 -1.35 -10.61
N GLU A 31 3.49 -2.41 -9.82
CA GLU A 31 2.58 -3.52 -10.13
C GLU A 31 1.12 -3.08 -10.16
N LEU A 32 0.70 -2.22 -9.23
CA LEU A 32 -0.65 -1.66 -9.21
C LEU A 32 -0.95 -0.91 -10.52
N PHE A 33 0.00 -0.14 -11.07
CA PHE A 33 -0.19 0.55 -12.35
C PHE A 33 -0.33 -0.39 -13.55
N LYS A 34 0.12 -1.63 -13.45
CA LYS A 34 -0.06 -2.65 -14.50
C LYS A 34 -1.44 -3.32 -14.40
N ALA A 35 -2.15 -3.16 -13.29
CA ALA A 35 -3.47 -3.76 -13.09
C ALA A 35 -4.51 -3.16 -14.04
N LYS A 36 -5.41 -4.00 -14.52
CA LYS A 36 -6.47 -3.65 -15.48
C LYS A 36 -7.82 -3.56 -14.77
N LYS A 37 -8.80 -3.00 -15.50
CA LYS A 37 -10.20 -3.04 -15.07
C LYS A 37 -10.63 -4.49 -14.83
N GLY A 38 -11.20 -4.76 -13.67
CA GLY A 38 -11.68 -6.08 -13.29
C GLY A 38 -10.72 -6.88 -12.42
N ASP A 39 -9.45 -6.48 -12.33
CA ASP A 39 -8.47 -7.12 -11.44
C ASP A 39 -8.80 -6.84 -9.97
N TYR A 40 -8.26 -7.68 -9.08
CA TYR A 40 -8.43 -7.53 -7.65
C TYR A 40 -7.18 -6.95 -7.02
N ILE A 41 -7.36 -6.00 -6.11
CA ILE A 41 -6.30 -5.38 -5.32
C ILE A 41 -6.62 -5.49 -3.83
N THR A 42 -5.61 -5.65 -3.01
CA THR A 42 -5.74 -5.83 -1.56
C THR A 42 -5.60 -4.50 -0.83
N TYR A 43 -6.54 -4.15 0.04
CA TYR A 43 -6.44 -2.95 0.87
C TYR A 43 -5.46 -3.19 2.04
N ILE A 44 -4.34 -2.48 2.05
CA ILE A 44 -3.29 -2.64 3.08
C ILE A 44 -3.49 -1.72 4.30
N GLY A 45 -4.47 -0.80 4.24
CA GLY A 45 -4.73 0.16 5.32
C GLY A 45 -4.00 1.50 5.12
N GLY A 46 -3.74 2.22 6.21
CA GLY A 46 -3.10 3.54 6.19
C GLY A 46 -4.06 4.73 6.19
N SER A 47 -5.38 4.48 6.11
CA SER A 47 -6.40 5.47 6.43
C SER A 47 -7.52 4.83 7.25
N LYS A 48 -8.19 5.61 8.10
CA LYS A 48 -9.42 5.19 8.81
C LYS A 48 -10.61 5.17 7.84
N SER A 49 -10.52 4.36 6.77
CA SER A 49 -11.64 4.16 5.85
C SER A 49 -12.72 3.33 6.55
N LYS A 50 -13.93 3.88 6.66
CA LYS A 50 -15.09 3.15 7.22
C LYS A 50 -15.62 2.06 6.28
N ASN A 51 -15.18 2.06 5.01
CA ASN A 51 -15.79 1.25 3.95
C ASN A 51 -14.85 0.19 3.38
N LEU A 52 -13.62 0.07 3.90
CA LEU A 52 -12.63 -0.90 3.46
C LEU A 52 -12.07 -1.66 4.66
N ILE A 53 -11.98 -2.97 4.52
CA ILE A 53 -11.46 -3.89 5.53
C ILE A 53 -10.01 -4.21 5.16
N LYS A 54 -9.08 -3.97 6.09
CA LYS A 54 -7.66 -4.26 5.89
C LYS A 54 -7.46 -5.75 5.58
N GLY A 55 -6.67 -6.06 4.56
CA GLY A 55 -6.40 -7.42 4.09
C GLY A 55 -7.45 -7.97 3.10
N LYS A 56 -8.55 -7.25 2.87
CA LYS A 56 -9.58 -7.69 1.92
C LYS A 56 -9.24 -7.26 0.49
N LYS A 57 -9.62 -8.12 -0.47
CA LYS A 57 -9.50 -7.88 -1.90
C LYS A 57 -10.71 -7.13 -2.44
N TYR A 58 -10.45 -6.17 -3.32
CA TYR A 58 -11.43 -5.29 -3.92
C TYR A 58 -11.24 -5.26 -5.43
N ARG A 59 -12.35 -5.36 -6.17
CA ARG A 59 -12.32 -5.36 -7.63
C ARG A 59 -12.15 -3.94 -8.17
N LEU A 60 -11.20 -3.76 -9.09
CA LEU A 60 -11.00 -2.52 -9.82
C LEU A 60 -12.15 -2.28 -10.80
N THR A 61 -12.73 -1.08 -10.72
CA THR A 61 -13.79 -0.62 -11.64
C THR A 61 -13.23 0.01 -12.92
N CYS A 62 -11.98 0.46 -12.88
CA CYS A 62 -11.22 0.98 -14.01
C CYS A 62 -9.72 0.75 -13.74
N ALA A 63 -8.89 0.88 -14.78
CA ALA A 63 -7.44 0.87 -14.61
C ALA A 63 -7.01 2.00 -13.65
N PRO A 64 -5.97 1.79 -12.82
CA PRO A 64 -5.40 2.83 -11.98
C PRO A 64 -4.92 4.01 -12.81
N TRP A 65 -5.15 5.22 -12.32
CA TRP A 65 -4.76 6.44 -13.00
C TRP A 65 -4.04 7.38 -12.03
N ASN A 66 -2.78 7.69 -12.35
CA ASN A 66 -1.90 8.46 -11.46
C ASN A 66 -1.94 7.90 -10.03
N ILE A 67 -2.03 8.73 -8.99
CA ILE A 67 -2.08 8.26 -7.60
C ILE A 67 -3.43 7.66 -7.15
N ARG A 68 -4.35 7.31 -8.06
CA ARG A 68 -5.73 6.93 -7.72
C ARG A 68 -6.14 5.56 -8.24
N VAL A 69 -6.91 4.85 -7.42
CA VAL A 69 -7.59 3.59 -7.76
C VAL A 69 -9.07 3.69 -7.45
N ALA A 70 -9.91 3.06 -8.28
CA ALA A 70 -11.35 3.06 -8.09
C ALA A 70 -11.87 1.63 -7.90
N VAL A 71 -12.45 1.36 -6.73
CA VAL A 71 -12.93 0.03 -6.34
C VAL A 71 -14.40 0.07 -5.92
N ILE A 72 -15.06 -1.09 -5.94
CA ILE A 72 -16.39 -1.28 -5.33
C ILE A 72 -16.15 -1.63 -3.86
N ASN A 73 -16.72 -0.85 -2.94
CA ASN A 73 -16.61 -1.10 -1.50
C ASN A 73 -17.61 -2.18 -1.02
N GLU A 74 -17.60 -2.46 0.28
CA GLU A 74 -18.51 -3.44 0.90
C GLU A 74 -20.00 -3.11 0.74
N SER A 75 -20.34 -1.84 0.56
CA SER A 75 -21.71 -1.37 0.35
C SER A 75 -22.12 -1.37 -1.12
N GLY A 76 -21.32 -1.96 -2.02
CA GLY A 76 -21.59 -1.97 -3.46
C GLY A 76 -21.36 -0.63 -4.15
N ARG A 77 -20.78 0.37 -3.47
CA ARG A 77 -20.55 1.71 -4.02
C ARG A 77 -19.14 1.82 -4.59
N ARG A 78 -19.04 2.43 -5.77
CA ARG A 78 -17.74 2.79 -6.36
C ARG A 78 -17.12 3.94 -5.57
N GLN A 79 -15.89 3.77 -5.10
CA GLN A 79 -15.12 4.78 -4.39
C GLN A 79 -13.70 4.89 -4.94
N VAL A 80 -13.16 6.10 -4.92
CA VAL A 80 -11.82 6.41 -5.41
C VAL A 80 -10.91 6.67 -4.22
N PHE A 81 -9.75 6.01 -4.20
CA PHE A 81 -8.79 6.08 -3.12
C PHE A 81 -7.38 6.34 -3.64
N LYS A 82 -6.47 6.72 -2.73
CA LYS A 82 -5.05 6.81 -3.05
C LYS A 82 -4.47 5.40 -3.26
N ASN A 83 -3.68 5.22 -4.31
CA ASN A 83 -3.05 3.95 -4.68
C ASN A 83 -2.18 3.37 -3.54
N ARG A 84 -1.53 4.22 -2.74
CA ARG A 84 -0.68 3.84 -1.59
C ARG A 84 -1.39 3.03 -0.51
N LEU A 85 -2.71 2.95 -0.54
CA LEU A 85 -3.50 2.19 0.41
C LEU A 85 -3.78 0.75 -0.08
N PHE A 86 -3.26 0.39 -1.24
CA PHE A 86 -3.50 -0.90 -1.89
C PHE A 86 -2.20 -1.53 -2.39
N THR A 87 -2.22 -2.85 -2.49
CA THR A 87 -1.24 -3.67 -3.22
C THR A 87 -2.00 -4.57 -4.19
N VAL A 88 -1.35 -5.03 -5.25
CA VAL A 88 -1.87 -6.14 -6.06
C VAL A 88 -1.79 -7.42 -5.24
#